data_AF-W7QIY2-F1
#
_entry.id   AF-W7QIY2-F1
#
_cell.length_a   1.000
_cell.length_b   1.000
_cell.length_c   1.000
_cell.angle_alpha   90.00
_cell.angle_beta   90.00
_cell.angle_gamma   90.00
#
_symmetry.space_group_name_H-M   'P 1'
#
loop_
_entity.id
_entity.type
_entity.pdbx_description
1 polymer ?
#
loop_
_entity_poly.entity_id
_entity_poly.type
_entity_poly.pdbx_seq_one_letter_code
_entity_poly.pdbx_strand_id
1 'polypeptide(L)'
;MRFIRNKKDLGGFYSYKQWGGIEKALKAAINRNKQLKALYPTHMIKRKHKPNPNTSCGYNGVGYREKLDKRRGEIERFYWVSYRKNGKPAVKTFSLGYTDFPSELQLHAYRTAVQFRAEWDELGHDMNESKYKNWKKQRLYVFGYPAFEYSKPRRKRTLKKSA
;
A
#
# COMPACT_ATOMS: atom_id res chain seq x y z
N MET A 1 25.30 10.93 2.82
CA MET A 1 23.88 10.57 2.66
C MET A 1 23.24 10.62 4.04
N ARG A 2 22.13 11.35 4.21
CA ARG A 2 21.40 11.43 5.49
C ARG A 2 20.42 10.27 5.63
N PHE A 3 20.28 9.74 6.84
CA PHE A 3 19.26 8.74 7.18
C PHE A 3 18.62 9.18 8.51
N ILE A 4 17.48 9.85 8.43
CA ILE A 4 16.79 10.41 9.60
C ILE A 4 15.66 9.48 10.02
N ARG A 5 15.62 9.09 11.30
CA ARG A 5 14.58 8.23 11.88
C ARG A 5 14.19 8.72 13.27
N ASN A 6 12.89 8.84 13.56
CA ASN A 6 12.39 9.33 14.85
C ASN A 6 13.05 10.66 15.30
N LYS A 7 13.22 11.60 14.36
CA LYS A 7 13.92 12.88 14.57
C LYS A 7 15.41 12.77 14.98
N LYS A 8 16.03 11.58 14.85
CA LYS A 8 17.46 11.36 15.04
C LYS A 8 18.11 11.09 13.68
N ASP A 9 19.17 11.81 13.35
CA ASP A 9 20.00 11.51 12.17
C ASP A 9 20.94 10.37 12.54
N LEU A 10 20.73 9.21 11.92
CA LEU A 10 21.55 8.01 12.07
C LEU A 10 22.45 7.80 10.85
N GLY A 11 22.38 8.72 9.87
CA GLY A 11 23.25 8.73 8.71
C GLY A 11 24.68 9.10 9.06
N GLY A 12 25.58 8.85 8.12
CA GLY A 12 26.99 9.21 8.23
C GLY A 12 27.42 10.24 7.19
N PHE A 13 28.52 10.92 7.49
CA PHE A 13 29.28 11.65 6.48
C PHE A 13 30.26 10.69 5.79
N TYR A 14 30.28 10.69 4.46
CA TYR A 14 31.13 9.80 3.65
C TYR A 14 32.01 10.67 2.76
N SER A 15 33.08 11.21 3.33
CA SER A 15 33.99 12.09 2.58
C SER A 15 34.79 11.28 1.55
N TYR A 16 35.02 11.87 0.38
CA TYR A 16 35.80 11.20 -0.67
C TYR A 16 37.25 10.93 -0.24
N LYS A 17 37.82 11.84 0.56
CA LYS A 17 39.19 11.71 1.09
C LYS A 17 39.32 10.53 2.05
N GLN A 18 38.34 10.30 2.91
CA GLN A 18 38.36 9.19 3.88
C GLN A 18 38.23 7.81 3.22
N TRP A 19 37.47 7.71 2.12
CA TRP A 19 37.16 6.44 1.48
C TRP A 19 37.99 6.18 0.20
N GLY A 20 38.92 7.08 -0.13
CA GLY A 20 39.84 6.90 -1.24
C GLY A 20 39.19 7.04 -2.62
N GLY A 21 38.24 7.96 -2.76
CA GLY A 21 37.59 8.30 -4.03
C GLY A 21 36.05 8.30 -3.97
N ILE A 22 35.44 8.89 -4.99
CA ILE A 22 33.98 9.09 -5.08
C ILE A 22 33.25 7.74 -5.07
N GLU A 23 33.70 6.79 -5.88
CA GLU A 23 33.04 5.51 -6.08
C GLU A 23 33.03 4.66 -4.80
N LYS A 24 34.16 4.61 -4.10
CA LYS A 24 34.31 3.90 -2.82
C LYS A 24 33.47 4.54 -1.73
N ALA A 25 33.44 5.87 -1.65
CA ALA A 25 32.59 6.60 -0.71
C ALA A 25 31.10 6.35 -0.97
N LEU A 26 30.69 6.32 -2.24
CA LEU A 26 29.31 6.05 -2.64
C LEU A 26 28.89 4.61 -2.28
N LYS A 27 29.76 3.64 -2.57
CA LYS A 27 29.53 2.22 -2.23
C LYS A 27 29.43 2.01 -0.72
N ALA A 28 30.29 2.67 0.06
CA ALA A 28 30.24 2.66 1.52
C ALA A 28 28.94 3.29 2.06
N ALA A 29 28.52 4.42 1.50
CA ALA A 29 27.27 5.08 1.86
C ALA A 29 26.04 4.20 1.58
N ILE A 30 25.98 3.58 0.40
CA ILE A 30 24.89 2.67 0.00
C ILE A 30 24.85 1.45 0.93
N ASN A 31 26.01 0.84 1.21
CA ASN A 31 26.08 -0.34 2.07
C ASN A 31 25.65 -0.01 3.50
N ARG A 32 26.14 1.10 4.08
CA ARG A 32 25.69 1.54 5.40
C ARG A 32 24.21 1.85 5.44
N ASN A 33 23.65 2.48 4.40
CA ASN A 33 22.22 2.71 4.34
C ASN A 33 21.41 1.40 4.27
N LYS A 34 21.90 0.37 3.56
CA LYS A 34 21.29 -0.97 3.59
C LYS A 34 21.32 -1.57 4.99
N GLN A 35 22.45 -1.47 5.70
CA GLN A 35 22.58 -1.91 7.09
C GLN A 35 21.65 -1.15 8.03
N LEU A 36 21.59 0.18 7.92
CA LEU A 36 20.69 1.02 8.72
C LEU A 36 19.22 0.71 8.44
N LYS A 37 18.85 0.44 7.18
CA LYS A 37 17.50 -0.05 6.84
C LYS A 37 17.20 -1.42 7.45
N ALA A 38 18.19 -2.31 7.56
CA ALA A 38 18.02 -3.62 8.19
C ALA A 38 17.93 -3.54 9.73
N LEU A 39 18.72 -2.66 10.35
CA LEU A 39 18.76 -2.42 11.81
C LEU A 39 17.57 -1.58 12.30
N TYR A 40 17.14 -0.63 11.49
CA TYR A 40 15.97 0.21 11.71
C TYR A 40 14.93 -0.06 10.63
N PRO A 41 14.42 -1.32 10.52
CA PRO A 41 13.41 -1.65 9.52
C PRO A 41 12.23 -0.72 9.70
N THR A 42 11.58 -0.29 8.63
CA THR A 42 10.37 0.55 8.69
C THR A 42 9.24 -0.22 9.39
N HIS A 43 9.27 -0.18 10.72
CA HIS A 43 8.45 -0.96 11.65
C HIS A 43 6.99 -0.49 11.74
N MET A 44 6.47 0.17 10.70
CA MET A 44 5.12 0.70 10.80
C MET A 44 4.09 -0.42 10.89
N ILE A 45 4.39 -1.63 10.42
CA ILE A 45 3.65 -2.83 10.81
C ILE A 45 4.62 -3.98 11.10
N LYS A 46 5.06 -4.06 12.37
CA LYS A 46 5.55 -5.34 12.93
C LYS A 46 4.34 -6.28 13.08
N ARG A 47 3.89 -6.94 12.02
CA ARG A 47 2.96 -8.07 12.20
C ARG A 47 3.76 -9.20 12.86
N LYS A 48 3.71 -9.28 14.20
CA LYS A 48 4.16 -10.45 14.96
C LYS A 48 3.29 -11.69 14.66
N HIS A 49 2.06 -11.49 14.21
CA HIS A 49 1.14 -12.57 13.90
C HIS A 49 1.32 -13.08 12.47
N LYS A 50 1.33 -14.41 12.33
CA LYS A 50 1.25 -15.08 11.03
C LYS A 50 0.00 -14.58 10.28
N PRO A 51 0.09 -14.35 8.96
CA PRO A 51 -1.08 -14.00 8.16
C PRO A 51 -2.17 -15.07 8.33
N ASN A 52 -3.41 -14.66 8.56
CA ASN A 52 -4.51 -15.61 8.60
C ASN A 52 -4.71 -16.16 7.17
N PRO A 53 -4.65 -17.49 6.96
CA PRO A 53 -4.73 -18.09 5.63
C PRO A 53 -6.02 -17.73 4.88
N ASN A 54 -7.12 -17.47 5.58
CA ASN A 54 -8.42 -17.17 4.98
C ASN A 54 -8.54 -15.71 4.49
N THR A 55 -7.64 -14.82 4.93
CA THR A 55 -7.72 -13.38 4.59
C THR A 55 -6.44 -12.83 3.99
N SER A 56 -5.34 -13.58 4.08
CA SER A 56 -4.05 -13.23 3.50
C SER A 56 -4.09 -13.38 1.99
N CYS A 57 -3.59 -12.38 1.27
CA CYS A 57 -3.42 -12.44 -0.19
C CYS A 57 -1.96 -12.69 -0.59
N GLY A 58 -1.13 -13.22 0.31
CA GLY A 58 0.30 -13.46 0.04
C GLY A 58 1.19 -12.21 0.14
N TYR A 59 0.62 -11.01 0.29
CA TYR A 59 1.37 -9.77 0.52
C TYR A 59 1.16 -9.24 1.94
N ASN A 60 2.25 -9.00 2.67
CA ASN A 60 2.17 -8.56 4.06
C ASN A 60 1.41 -7.22 4.19
N GLY A 61 0.45 -7.14 5.11
CA GLY A 61 -0.33 -5.92 5.29
C GLY A 61 -1.54 -5.82 4.37
N VAL A 62 -1.68 -6.69 3.36
CA VAL A 62 -2.79 -6.71 2.40
C VAL A 62 -3.64 -7.96 2.64
N GLY A 63 -4.96 -7.80 2.56
CA GLY A 63 -5.87 -8.93 2.64
C GLY A 63 -7.16 -8.71 1.87
N TYR A 64 -7.89 -9.80 1.66
CA TYR A 64 -9.22 -9.82 1.06
C TYR A 64 -10.25 -10.04 2.16
N ARG A 65 -11.39 -9.35 2.06
CA ARG A 65 -12.49 -9.52 3.00
C ARG A 65 -13.83 -9.31 2.33
N GLU A 66 -14.79 -10.13 2.75
CA GLU A 66 -16.21 -9.94 2.49
C GLU A 66 -16.87 -9.46 3.79
N LYS A 67 -17.66 -8.39 3.71
CA LYS A 67 -18.31 -7.79 4.87
C LYS A 67 -19.76 -7.49 4.55
N LEU A 68 -20.67 -8.00 5.39
CA LEU A 68 -22.09 -7.64 5.32
C LEU A 68 -22.27 -6.15 5.68
N ASP A 69 -22.78 -5.37 4.74
CA ASP A 69 -23.27 -4.03 4.99
C ASP A 69 -24.71 -4.11 5.52
N LYS A 70 -24.84 -4.03 6.85
CA LYS A 70 -26.13 -4.12 7.56
C LYS A 70 -27.17 -3.11 7.06
N ARG A 71 -26.75 -1.98 6.47
CA ARG A 71 -27.68 -0.94 5.97
C ARG A 71 -28.34 -1.36 4.66
N ARG A 72 -27.66 -2.19 3.86
CA ARG A 72 -28.10 -2.61 2.52
C ARG A 72 -28.54 -4.06 2.48
N GLY A 73 -28.15 -4.87 3.47
CA GLY A 73 -28.33 -6.32 3.44
C GLY A 73 -27.47 -7.01 2.38
N GLU A 74 -26.40 -6.35 1.91
CA GLU A 74 -25.55 -6.82 0.82
C GLU A 74 -24.12 -7.06 1.32
N ILE A 75 -23.42 -8.01 0.70
CA ILE A 75 -22.02 -8.31 1.02
C ILE A 75 -21.13 -7.39 0.18
N GLU A 76 -20.35 -6.54 0.84
CA GLU A 76 -19.29 -5.77 0.20
C GLU A 76 -18.00 -6.59 0.16
N ARG A 77 -17.36 -6.63 -1.02
CA ARG A 77 -16.09 -7.32 -1.23
C ARG A 77 -14.99 -6.29 -1.48
N PHE A 78 -13.88 -6.41 -0.76
CA PHE A 78 -12.79 -5.43 -0.87
C PHE A 78 -11.44 -6.01 -0.50
N TYR A 79 -10.39 -5.42 -1.07
CA TYR A 79 -9.04 -5.55 -0.54
C TYR A 79 -8.82 -4.49 0.52
N TRP A 80 -8.18 -4.85 1.63
CA TRP A 80 -7.79 -3.93 2.69
C TRP A 80 -6.28 -3.92 2.87
N VAL A 81 -5.75 -2.75 3.17
CA VAL A 81 -4.35 -2.53 3.48
C VAL A 81 -4.26 -1.93 4.87
N SER A 82 -3.66 -2.67 5.80
CA SER A 82 -3.25 -2.06 7.07
C SER A 82 -2.01 -1.23 6.86
N TYR A 83 -2.01 -0.05 7.48
CA TYR A 83 -0.89 0.88 7.61
C TYR A 83 -1.00 1.62 8.95
N ARG A 84 -0.15 2.61 9.20
CA ARG A 84 -0.20 3.41 10.44
C ARG A 84 -0.17 4.90 10.13
N LYS A 85 -1.22 5.63 10.47
CA LYS A 85 -1.27 7.08 10.26
C LYS A 85 -1.14 7.79 11.60
N ASN A 86 -0.18 8.70 11.72
CA ASN A 86 0.09 9.46 12.96
C ASN A 86 0.18 8.55 14.21
N GLY A 87 0.93 7.44 14.09
CA GLY A 87 1.10 6.46 15.18
C GLY A 87 -0.09 5.52 15.42
N LYS A 88 -1.27 5.79 14.85
CA LYS A 88 -2.48 4.98 15.03
C LYS A 88 -2.62 3.95 13.90
N PRO A 89 -3.08 2.71 14.18
CA PRO A 89 -3.45 1.75 13.14
C PRO A 89 -4.51 2.35 12.21
N ALA A 90 -4.29 2.23 10.91
CA ALA A 90 -5.19 2.71 9.87
C ALA A 90 -5.40 1.63 8.81
N VAL A 91 -6.55 1.69 8.14
CA VAL A 91 -6.90 0.74 7.08
C VAL A 91 -7.36 1.52 5.85
N LYS A 92 -6.80 1.19 4.69
CA LYS A 92 -7.27 1.65 3.39
C LYS A 92 -7.99 0.50 2.70
N THR A 93 -9.17 0.76 2.15
CA THR A 93 -9.95 -0.25 1.43
C THR A 93 -10.06 0.09 -0.05
N PHE A 94 -10.02 -0.96 -0.87
CA PHE A 94 -10.21 -0.94 -2.31
C PHE A 94 -11.42 -1.82 -2.62
N SER A 95 -12.60 -1.19 -2.62
CA SER A 95 -13.89 -1.88 -2.77
C SER A 95 -14.15 -2.33 -4.21
N LEU A 96 -14.53 -3.58 -4.38
CA LEU A 96 -14.99 -4.17 -5.64
C LEU A 96 -16.47 -3.83 -5.88
N GLY A 97 -17.22 -3.62 -4.81
CA GLY A 97 -18.65 -3.31 -4.82
C GLY A 97 -19.47 -4.35 -4.07
N TYR A 98 -20.78 -4.31 -4.31
CA TYR A 98 -21.79 -5.14 -3.66
C TYR A 98 -22.37 -6.23 -4.58
N THR A 99 -22.06 -6.17 -5.87
CA THR A 99 -22.54 -7.08 -6.92
C THR A 99 -21.37 -7.87 -7.49
N ASP A 100 -21.65 -8.70 -8.49
CA ASP A 100 -20.61 -9.33 -9.29
C ASP A 100 -19.68 -8.28 -9.90
N PHE A 101 -18.40 -8.62 -9.92
CA PHE A 101 -17.32 -7.81 -10.46
C PHE A 101 -16.48 -8.68 -11.40
N PRO A 102 -15.93 -8.10 -12.47
CA PRO A 102 -15.06 -8.83 -13.38
C PRO A 102 -13.70 -9.12 -12.72
N SER A 103 -13.08 -10.21 -13.15
CA SER A 103 -11.75 -10.64 -12.69
C SER A 103 -10.68 -9.56 -12.88
N GLU A 104 -10.81 -8.72 -13.91
CA GLU A 104 -9.92 -7.59 -14.14
C GLU A 104 -9.99 -6.55 -13.01
N LEU A 105 -11.19 -6.22 -12.53
CA LEU A 105 -11.36 -5.29 -11.41
C LEU A 105 -10.74 -5.87 -10.13
N GLN A 106 -10.92 -7.17 -9.92
CA GLN A 106 -10.34 -7.88 -8.78
C GLN A 106 -8.81 -7.81 -8.81
N LEU A 107 -8.19 -8.15 -9.95
CA LEU A 107 -6.74 -8.10 -10.14
C LEU A 107 -6.22 -6.66 -9.99
N HIS A 108 -6.92 -5.69 -10.56
CA HIS A 108 -6.57 -4.28 -10.49
C HIS A 108 -6.61 -3.76 -9.04
N ALA A 109 -7.64 -4.11 -8.28
CA ALA A 109 -7.76 -3.76 -6.86
C ALA A 109 -6.65 -4.40 -6.02
N TYR A 110 -6.33 -5.67 -6.27
CA TYR A 110 -5.23 -6.37 -5.61
C TYR A 110 -3.88 -5.68 -5.87
N ARG A 111 -3.52 -5.45 -7.14
CA ARG A 111 -2.26 -4.77 -7.50
C ARG A 111 -2.17 -3.37 -6.93
N THR A 112 -3.29 -2.64 -6.92
CA THR A 112 -3.36 -1.30 -6.30
C THR A 112 -3.12 -1.37 -4.80
N ALA A 113 -3.69 -2.36 -4.11
CA ALA A 113 -3.48 -2.58 -2.68
C ALA A 113 -2.02 -2.93 -2.35
N VAL A 114 -1.40 -3.78 -3.16
CA VAL A 114 0.03 -4.12 -3.06
C VAL A 114 0.89 -2.88 -3.28
N GLN A 115 0.63 -2.09 -4.33
CA GLN A 115 1.38 -0.87 -4.60
C GLN A 115 1.25 0.16 -3.47
N PHE A 116 0.02 0.37 -2.96
CA PHE A 116 -0.19 1.24 -1.80
C PHE A 116 0.67 0.79 -0.63
N ARG A 117 0.71 -0.53 -0.39
CA ARG A 117 1.47 -1.07 0.72
C ARG A 117 2.97 -0.92 0.53
N ALA A 118 3.48 -1.23 -0.66
CA ALA A 118 4.89 -1.10 -0.99
C ALA A 118 5.36 0.36 -0.82
N GLU A 119 4.58 1.31 -1.35
CA GLU A 119 4.89 2.73 -1.25
C GLU A 119 4.78 3.25 0.18
N TRP A 120 3.83 2.74 0.97
CA TRP A 120 3.77 3.04 2.39
C TRP A 120 5.00 2.53 3.13
N ASP A 121 5.50 1.34 2.79
CA ASP A 121 6.70 0.77 3.43
C ASP A 121 7.98 1.52 3.05
N GLU A 122 8.01 2.14 1.86
CA GLU A 122 9.12 2.96 1.37
C GLU A 122 9.10 4.40 1.89
N LEU A 123 7.95 5.09 1.77
CA LEU A 123 7.81 6.53 2.05
C LEU A 123 7.19 6.83 3.41
N GLY A 124 6.44 5.90 4.00
CA GLY A 124 5.73 6.10 5.26
C GLY A 124 4.82 7.33 5.23
N HIS A 125 5.08 8.28 6.13
CA HIS A 125 4.27 9.50 6.26
C HIS A 125 4.38 10.45 5.06
N ASP A 126 5.45 10.35 4.26
CA ASP A 126 5.66 11.20 3.08
C ASP A 126 4.87 10.70 1.85
N MET A 127 4.19 9.54 1.97
CA MET A 127 3.38 8.96 0.91
C MET A 127 2.19 9.86 0.54
N ASN A 128 2.03 10.14 -0.75
CA ASN A 128 0.85 10.84 -1.26
C ASN A 128 -0.36 9.89 -1.36
N GLU A 129 -1.11 9.72 -0.27
CA GLU A 129 -2.33 8.90 -0.24
C GLU A 129 -3.41 9.36 -1.23
N SER A 130 -3.42 10.64 -1.61
CA SER A 130 -4.51 11.25 -2.37
C SER A 130 -4.63 10.70 -3.80
N LYS A 131 -3.52 10.23 -4.39
CA LYS A 131 -3.50 9.63 -5.73
C LYS A 131 -4.35 8.36 -5.81
N TYR A 132 -4.53 7.66 -4.69
CA TYR A 132 -5.37 6.46 -4.61
C TYR A 132 -6.87 6.74 -4.51
N LYS A 133 -7.32 8.01 -4.52
CA LYS A 133 -8.75 8.33 -4.57
C LYS A 133 -9.40 7.85 -5.87
N ASN A 134 -8.69 8.00 -6.98
CA ASN A 134 -9.16 7.66 -8.32
C ASN A 134 -8.57 6.35 -8.85
N TRP A 135 -8.18 5.42 -7.96
CA TRP A 135 -7.51 4.18 -8.35
C TRP A 135 -8.29 3.40 -9.42
N LYS A 136 -9.62 3.37 -9.36
CA LYS A 136 -10.45 2.70 -10.39
C LYS A 136 -10.30 3.26 -11.80
N LYS A 137 -9.81 4.49 -11.93
CA LYS A 137 -9.61 5.19 -13.20
C LYS A 137 -8.15 5.16 -13.67
N GLN A 138 -7.21 4.60 -12.88
CA GLN A 138 -5.78 4.76 -13.12
C GLN A 138 -4.98 3.56 -12.61
N ARG A 139 -4.07 3.03 -13.45
CA ARG A 139 -3.16 1.94 -13.05
C ARG A 139 -1.94 2.51 -12.32
N LEU A 140 -2.07 2.68 -11.00
CA LEU A 140 -1.02 3.27 -10.15
C LEU A 140 0.23 2.39 -9.96
N TYR A 141 0.20 1.14 -10.41
CA TYR A 141 1.28 0.14 -10.27
C TYR A 141 2.08 -0.09 -11.56
N VAL A 142 1.85 0.71 -12.61
CA VAL A 142 2.63 0.67 -13.84
C VAL A 142 3.15 2.07 -14.12
N PHE A 143 4.47 2.24 -14.09
CA PHE A 143 5.10 3.52 -14.39
C PHE A 143 4.88 3.87 -15.87
N GLY A 144 4.35 5.08 -16.15
CA GLY A 144 4.15 5.58 -17.52
C GLY A 144 2.91 5.08 -18.28
N TYR A 145 2.03 4.29 -17.68
CA TYR A 145 0.81 3.82 -18.35
C TYR A 145 -0.34 4.83 -18.22
N PRO A 146 -1.16 5.06 -19.28
CA PRO A 146 -2.25 6.03 -19.26
C PRO A 146 -3.36 5.68 -18.25
N ALA A 147 -4.23 6.66 -17.98
CA ALA A 147 -5.46 6.47 -17.22
C ALA A 147 -6.27 5.30 -17.82
N PHE A 148 -6.76 4.42 -16.95
CA PHE A 148 -7.56 3.25 -17.32
C PHE A 148 -9.00 3.52 -16.87
N GLU A 149 -9.93 3.74 -17.79
CA GLU A 149 -11.32 3.94 -17.39
C GLU A 149 -12.01 2.60 -17.10
N TYR A 150 -12.22 2.31 -15.82
CA TYR A 150 -13.15 1.27 -15.44
C TYR A 150 -14.60 1.78 -15.54
N SER A 151 -15.31 1.37 -16.59
CA SER A 151 -16.75 1.60 -16.71
C SER A 151 -17.49 0.66 -15.75
N LYS A 152 -18.13 1.23 -14.72
CA LYS A 152 -19.05 0.47 -13.87
C LYS A 152 -20.34 0.23 -14.66
N PRO A 153 -20.86 -1.01 -14.74
CA PRO A 153 -22.22 -1.21 -15.18
C PRO A 153 -23.17 -0.40 -14.28
N ARG A 154 -24.01 0.47 -14.89
CA ARG A 154 -25.02 1.23 -14.14
C ARG A 154 -25.94 0.24 -13.44
N ARG A 155 -26.04 0.36 -12.11
CA ARG A 155 -26.97 -0.41 -11.29
C ARG A 155 -28.39 -0.15 -11.79
N LYS A 156 -29.11 -1.16 -12.30
CA LYS A 156 -30.56 -1.07 -12.43
C LYS A 156 -31.12 -0.96 -11.01
N ARG A 157 -31.80 0.14 -10.68
CA ARG A 157 -32.53 0.27 -9.40
C ARG A 157 -33.55 -0.87 -9.38
N THR A 158 -33.34 -1.86 -8.52
CA THR A 158 -34.42 -2.77 -8.13
C THR A 158 -35.45 -1.92 -7.38
N LEU A 159 -36.61 -1.70 -8.02
CA LEU A 159 -37.77 -1.16 -7.34
C LEU A 159 -38.06 -2.08 -6.15
N LYS A 160 -38.08 -1.50 -4.94
CA LYS A 160 -38.64 -2.18 -3.77
C LYS A 160 -40.04 -2.64 -4.16
N LYS A 161 -40.30 -3.95 -4.14
CA LYS A 161 -41.67 -4.45 -4.06
C LYS A 161 -42.21 -3.94 -2.72
N SER A 162 -43.10 -2.95 -2.77
CA SER A 162 -44.01 -2.65 -1.68
C SER A 162 -44.85 -3.90 -1.45
N ALA A 163 -44.70 -4.50 -0.26
CA ALA A 163 -45.69 -5.40 0.29
C ALA A 163 -46.83 -4.58 0.88
#